data_AF-A0A6J6VM99-F1
#
_entry.id   AF-A0A6J6VM99-F1
#
_cell.length_a   1.000
_cell.length_b   1.000
_cell.length_c   1.000
_cell.angle_alpha   90.00
_cell.angle_beta   90.00
_cell.angle_gamma   90.00
#
_symmetry.space_group_name_H-M   'P 1'
#
loop_
_entity.id
_entity.type
_entity.pdbx_description
1 polymer ?
#
loop_
_entity_poly.entity_id
_entity_poly.type
_entity_poly.pdbx_seq_one_letter_code
_entity_poly.pdbx_strand_id
1 'polypeptide(L)'
;MSNQVRSAPPSETANNQDVFLWALYILGGADRDIDVEAIYLKCFEMAPARLGWRTQPQIPDYKKTSKALQSVEATTHIGLIHRPHQYSRRLTIDGIKWVEAYKSILEKVYSKQAVAASTNTNTYERSRQAIKKSSSWEVFISDPTLLDISDLAALLRCTATSPQETWQSRILELKRAAEVLQDDELSNFATAVEMKIIRGGRK
;
A
#
# COMPACT_ATOMS: atom_id res chain seq x y z
N MET A 1 18.03 0.99 -29.18
CA MET A 1 16.72 1.28 -28.53
C MET A 1 17.01 2.21 -27.37
N SER A 2 16.40 3.39 -27.35
CA SER A 2 16.57 4.33 -26.22
C SER A 2 15.99 3.65 -24.98
N ASN A 3 16.83 3.21 -24.06
CA ASN A 3 16.38 2.73 -22.77
C ASN A 3 15.78 3.94 -22.05
N GLN A 4 14.45 3.96 -21.91
CA GLN A 4 13.74 5.04 -21.26
C GLN A 4 14.17 5.09 -19.79
N VAL A 5 15.06 6.03 -19.46
CA VAL A 5 15.49 6.27 -18.08
C VAL A 5 14.40 7.04 -17.35
N ARG A 6 14.07 6.62 -16.12
CA ARG A 6 13.08 7.33 -15.30
C ARG A 6 13.53 8.77 -15.05
N SER A 7 12.64 9.72 -15.35
CA SER A 7 12.82 11.15 -15.02
C SER A 7 11.79 11.68 -14.01
N ALA A 8 10.71 10.94 -13.74
CA ALA A 8 9.68 11.35 -12.81
C ALA A 8 10.21 11.42 -11.36
N PRO A 9 9.75 12.38 -10.53
CA PRO A 9 10.17 12.52 -9.14
C PRO A 9 9.79 11.29 -8.29
N PRO A 10 10.41 11.11 -7.11
CA PRO A 10 9.93 10.15 -6.11
C PRO A 10 8.53 10.53 -5.63
N SER A 11 7.83 9.57 -5.02
CA SER A 11 6.55 9.85 -4.39
C SER A 11 6.74 10.71 -3.14
N GLU A 12 5.83 11.65 -2.90
CA GLU A 12 5.76 12.40 -1.64
C GLU A 12 5.38 11.51 -0.44
N THR A 13 4.88 10.30 -0.72
CA THR A 13 4.56 9.29 0.29
C THR A 13 5.50 8.11 0.16
N ALA A 14 5.88 7.53 1.29
CA ALA A 14 6.83 6.44 1.25
C ALA A 14 6.30 5.23 0.47
N ASN A 15 7.18 4.65 -0.35
CA ASN A 15 6.98 3.37 -1.03
C ASN A 15 8.25 2.52 -0.97
N ASN A 16 8.13 1.26 -1.40
CA ASN A 16 9.20 0.28 -1.27
C ASN A 16 10.27 0.43 -2.37
N GLN A 17 9.93 1.05 -3.50
CA GLN A 17 10.85 1.24 -4.61
C GLN A 17 11.79 2.41 -4.35
N ASP A 18 11.25 3.56 -3.93
CA ASP A 18 12.04 4.76 -3.64
C ASP A 18 12.97 4.53 -2.43
N VAL A 19 12.51 3.81 -1.39
CA VAL A 19 13.38 3.45 -0.25
C VAL A 19 14.55 2.56 -0.68
N PHE A 20 14.36 1.71 -1.70
CA PHE A 20 15.42 0.85 -2.21
C PHE A 20 16.54 1.65 -2.88
N LEU A 21 16.18 2.58 -3.78
CA LEU A 21 17.16 3.47 -4.41
C LEU A 21 17.89 4.32 -3.38
N TRP A 22 17.14 4.86 -2.41
CA TRP A 22 17.70 5.70 -1.37
C TRP A 22 18.64 4.94 -0.45
N ALA A 23 18.29 3.71 -0.04
CA ALA A 23 19.16 2.84 0.73
C ALA A 23 20.44 2.48 -0.03
N LEU A 24 20.34 2.15 -1.33
CA LEU A 24 21.50 1.89 -2.17
C LEU A 24 22.43 3.11 -2.23
N TYR A 25 21.89 4.32 -2.40
CA TYR A 25 22.69 5.55 -2.38
C TYR A 25 23.39 5.75 -1.03
N ILE A 26 22.69 5.62 0.10
CA ILE A 26 23.25 5.78 1.45
C ILE A 26 24.40 4.79 1.71
N LEU A 27 24.29 3.55 1.21
CA LEU A 27 25.34 2.53 1.37
C LEU A 27 26.59 2.79 0.51
N GLY A 28 26.59 3.84 -0.30
CA GLY A 28 27.68 4.20 -1.21
C GLY A 28 27.54 3.59 -2.60
N GLY A 29 26.31 3.23 -3.01
CA GLY A 29 26.02 2.66 -4.32
C GLY A 29 26.31 3.58 -5.50
N ALA A 30 26.66 4.85 -5.28
CA ALA A 30 27.20 5.73 -6.31
C ALA A 30 28.63 5.30 -6.73
N ASP A 31 29.45 4.92 -5.75
CA ASP A 31 30.89 4.74 -5.94
C ASP A 31 31.28 3.27 -6.09
N ARG A 32 30.52 2.37 -5.45
CA ARG A 32 30.85 0.95 -5.38
C ARG A 32 29.63 0.05 -5.54
N ASP A 33 29.95 -1.20 -5.81
CA ASP A 33 29.02 -2.31 -5.87
C ASP A 33 28.57 -2.69 -4.45
N ILE A 34 27.25 -2.76 -4.22
CA ILE A 34 26.66 -3.05 -2.90
C ILE A 34 25.89 -4.36 -2.95
N ASP A 35 26.14 -5.21 -1.95
CA ASP A 35 25.41 -6.47 -1.80
C ASP A 35 23.91 -6.22 -1.55
N VAL A 36 23.08 -6.95 -2.27
CA VAL A 36 21.62 -6.83 -2.23
C VAL A 36 21.06 -7.07 -0.83
N GLU A 37 21.64 -7.99 -0.05
CA GLU A 37 21.20 -8.24 1.33
C GLU A 37 21.48 -7.03 2.23
N ALA A 38 22.62 -6.36 2.05
CA ALA A 38 22.92 -5.12 2.77
C ALA A 38 21.91 -4.03 2.43
N ILE A 39 21.49 -3.92 1.16
CA ILE A 39 20.43 -2.99 0.75
C ILE A 39 19.10 -3.35 1.41
N TYR A 40 18.73 -4.64 1.46
CA TYR A 40 17.50 -5.09 2.10
C TYR A 40 17.46 -4.75 3.59
N LEU A 41 18.56 -5.00 4.30
CA LEU A 41 18.70 -4.65 5.71
C LEU A 41 18.56 -3.15 5.92
N LYS A 42 19.21 -2.34 5.06
CA LYS A 42 19.10 -0.88 5.15
C LYS A 42 17.69 -0.37 4.86
N CYS A 43 17.02 -0.94 3.85
CA CYS A 43 15.63 -0.61 3.58
C CYS A 43 14.72 -0.94 4.77
N PHE A 44 14.93 -2.09 5.40
CA PHE A 44 14.19 -2.52 6.59
C PHE A 44 14.46 -1.58 7.79
N GLU A 45 15.70 -1.17 8.02
CA GLU A 45 16.05 -0.18 9.05
C GLU A 45 15.25 1.12 8.88
N MET A 46 15.10 1.58 7.63
CA MET A 46 14.43 2.84 7.30
C MET A 46 12.89 2.72 7.31
N ALA A 47 12.36 1.55 6.93
CA ALA A 47 10.93 1.31 6.81
C ALA A 47 10.50 -0.04 7.41
N PRO A 48 10.72 -0.26 8.73
CA PRO A 48 10.52 -1.57 9.35
C PRO A 48 9.06 -2.02 9.31
N ALA A 49 8.11 -1.11 9.47
CA ALA A 49 6.68 -1.43 9.38
C ALA A 49 6.23 -1.85 7.97
N ARG A 50 6.98 -1.47 6.92
CA ARG A 50 6.68 -1.85 5.54
C ARG A 50 7.36 -3.14 5.15
N LEU A 51 8.64 -3.24 5.46
CA LEU A 51 9.55 -4.27 4.96
C LEU A 51 9.84 -5.37 5.98
N GLY A 52 9.31 -5.29 7.20
CA GLY A 52 9.37 -6.35 8.20
C GLY A 52 8.18 -7.31 8.14
N TRP A 53 8.28 -8.41 8.89
CA TRP A 53 7.14 -9.29 9.15
C TRP A 53 6.09 -8.61 10.01
N ARG A 54 4.83 -8.96 9.79
CA ARG A 54 3.71 -8.45 10.60
C ARG A 54 3.78 -8.93 12.05
N THR A 55 4.16 -10.18 12.26
CA THR A 55 4.17 -10.84 13.59
C THR A 55 5.53 -10.80 14.27
N GLN A 56 6.61 -10.54 13.53
CA GLN A 56 7.97 -10.37 14.06
C GLN A 56 8.58 -9.09 13.47
N PRO A 57 8.20 -7.91 13.98
CA PRO A 57 8.57 -6.61 13.38
C PRO A 57 10.08 -6.35 13.32
N GLN A 58 10.89 -7.10 14.07
CA GLN A 58 12.34 -7.05 14.09
C GLN A 58 13.01 -7.85 12.96
N ILE A 59 12.25 -8.64 12.20
CA ILE A 59 12.76 -9.48 11.12
C ILE A 59 12.39 -8.88 9.77
N PRO A 60 13.36 -8.66 8.86
CA PRO A 60 13.08 -8.22 7.49
C PRO A 60 12.35 -9.31 6.71
N ASP A 61 11.34 -8.90 5.94
CA ASP A 61 10.59 -9.72 5.01
C ASP A 61 11.30 -9.77 3.65
N TYR A 62 12.10 -10.82 3.43
CA TYR A 62 12.80 -11.06 2.17
C TYR A 62 11.88 -10.96 0.94
N LYS A 63 10.63 -11.43 1.03
CA LYS A 63 9.72 -11.41 -0.12
C LYS A 63 9.34 -9.98 -0.49
N LYS A 64 9.13 -9.11 0.50
CA LYS A 64 8.79 -7.70 0.27
C LYS A 64 9.98 -6.91 -0.29
N THR A 65 11.18 -7.13 0.23
CA THR A 65 12.40 -6.46 -0.25
C THR A 65 12.79 -6.94 -1.64
N SER A 66 12.73 -8.25 -1.90
CA SER A 66 13.00 -8.84 -3.21
C SER A 66 12.02 -8.35 -4.28
N LYS A 67 10.72 -8.27 -3.96
CA LYS A 67 9.71 -7.71 -4.88
C LYS A 67 9.94 -6.23 -5.17
N ALA A 68 10.44 -5.45 -4.20
CA ALA A 68 10.78 -4.05 -4.41
C ALA A 68 11.93 -3.90 -5.42
N LEU A 69 12.99 -4.69 -5.28
CA LEU A 69 14.10 -4.74 -6.23
C LEU A 69 13.61 -5.10 -7.65
N GLN A 70 12.82 -6.17 -7.78
CA GLN A 70 12.26 -6.56 -9.08
C GLN A 70 11.45 -5.44 -9.73
N SER A 71 10.63 -4.73 -8.94
CA SER A 71 9.83 -3.60 -9.42
C SER A 71 10.69 -2.39 -9.82
N VAL A 72 11.80 -2.15 -9.13
CA VAL A 72 12.76 -1.10 -9.46
C VAL A 72 13.42 -1.39 -10.80
N GLU A 73 13.89 -2.62 -11.00
CA GLU A 73 14.58 -3.05 -12.22
C GLU A 73 13.67 -3.13 -13.45
N ALA A 74 12.44 -3.62 -13.27
CA ALA A 74 11.56 -3.93 -14.40
C ALA A 74 10.65 -2.78 -14.83
N THR A 75 10.19 -1.94 -13.89
CA THR A 75 9.04 -1.06 -14.17
C THR A 75 9.18 0.38 -13.68
N THR A 76 9.63 0.58 -12.44
CA THR A 76 9.48 1.88 -11.79
C THR A 76 10.68 2.80 -11.96
N HIS A 77 11.90 2.26 -11.96
CA HIS A 77 13.15 3.01 -11.91
C HIS A 77 14.13 2.53 -12.99
N ILE A 78 13.56 2.24 -14.17
CA ILE A 78 14.30 1.74 -15.33
C ILE A 78 15.47 2.69 -15.64
N GLY A 79 16.65 2.10 -15.84
CA GLY A 79 17.87 2.83 -16.19
C GLY A 79 18.62 3.49 -15.03
N LEU A 80 18.07 3.50 -13.81
CA LEU A 80 18.73 4.14 -12.65
C LEU A 80 19.69 3.19 -11.89
N ILE A 81 19.55 1.88 -12.10
CA ILE A 81 20.37 0.87 -11.44
C ILE A 81 21.12 0.03 -12.47
N HIS A 82 22.41 -0.17 -12.21
CA HIS A 82 23.26 -1.14 -12.88
C HIS A 82 23.30 -2.43 -12.05
N ARG A 83 23.29 -3.57 -12.76
CA ARG A 83 23.37 -4.90 -12.17
C ARG A 83 24.67 -5.59 -12.62
N PRO A 84 25.79 -5.40 -11.90
CA PRO A 84 27.05 -6.06 -12.23
C PRO A 84 26.95 -7.60 -12.19
N HIS A 85 26.29 -8.14 -11.17
CA HIS A 85 26.02 -9.58 -11.03
C HIS A 85 24.76 -9.84 -10.20
N GLN A 86 24.46 -11.11 -9.90
CA GLN A 86 23.22 -11.51 -9.23
C GLN A 86 23.00 -10.81 -7.87
N TYR A 87 24.05 -10.72 -7.06
CA TYR A 87 23.98 -10.27 -5.66
C TYR A 87 24.41 -8.83 -5.43
N SER A 88 24.82 -8.09 -6.47
CA SER A 88 25.28 -6.72 -6.31
C SER A 88 24.51 -5.74 -7.15
N ARG A 89 24.33 -4.52 -6.64
CA ARG A 89 23.75 -3.38 -7.34
C ARG A 89 24.60 -2.14 -7.17
N ARG A 90 24.53 -1.29 -8.19
CA ARG A 90 25.17 0.02 -8.22
C ARG A 90 24.24 1.01 -8.90
N LEU A 91 24.28 2.29 -8.53
CA LEU A 91 23.58 3.34 -9.27
C LEU A 91 24.29 3.60 -10.61
N THR A 92 23.50 3.87 -11.65
CA THR A 92 24.04 4.45 -12.89
C THR A 92 24.33 5.93 -12.67
N ILE A 93 25.00 6.58 -13.64
CA ILE A 93 25.19 8.03 -13.63
C ILE A 93 23.84 8.75 -13.54
N ASP A 94 22.84 8.29 -14.28
CA ASP A 94 21.49 8.87 -14.23
C ASP A 94 20.79 8.56 -12.91
N GLY A 95 21.02 7.38 -12.32
CA GLY A 95 20.58 7.04 -10.97
C GLY A 95 21.12 8.00 -9.92
N ILE A 96 22.41 8.31 -9.96
CA ILE A 96 23.05 9.28 -9.07
C ILE A 96 22.42 10.66 -9.26
N LYS A 97 22.32 11.15 -10.50
CA LYS A 97 21.69 12.45 -10.80
C LYS A 97 20.26 12.52 -10.30
N TRP A 98 19.48 11.46 -10.48
CA TRP A 98 18.09 11.40 -10.03
C TRP A 98 17.99 11.49 -8.50
N VAL A 99 18.82 10.72 -7.78
CA VAL A 99 18.82 10.75 -6.31
C VAL A 99 19.26 12.13 -5.80
N GLU A 100 20.30 12.73 -6.37
CA GLU A 100 20.76 14.06 -5.98
C GLU A 100 19.71 15.15 -6.26
N ALA A 101 19.05 15.09 -7.42
CA ALA A 101 18.01 16.05 -7.79
C ALA A 101 16.80 16.02 -6.83
N TYR A 102 16.48 14.86 -6.27
CA TYR A 102 15.32 14.67 -5.38
C TYR A 102 15.69 14.34 -3.94
N LYS A 103 16.95 14.58 -3.56
CA LYS A 103 17.51 14.25 -2.26
C LYS A 103 16.69 14.82 -1.10
N SER A 104 16.22 16.06 -1.22
CA SER A 104 15.39 16.72 -0.21
C SER A 104 14.06 16.00 0.03
N ILE A 105 13.43 15.45 -1.02
CA ILE A 105 12.19 14.68 -0.90
C ILE A 105 12.48 13.34 -0.23
N LEU A 106 13.51 12.64 -0.68
CA LEU A 106 13.91 11.34 -0.13
C LEU A 106 14.30 11.45 1.36
N GLU A 107 15.10 12.45 1.72
CA GLU A 107 15.47 12.72 3.12
C GLU A 107 14.25 13.06 3.97
N LYS A 108 13.34 13.89 3.46
CA LYS A 108 12.09 14.22 4.17
C LYS A 108 11.25 12.98 4.45
N VAL A 109 11.13 12.09 3.47
CA VAL A 109 10.28 10.89 3.55
C VAL A 109 10.93 9.78 4.39
N TYR A 110 12.26 9.65 4.37
CA TYR A 110 12.95 8.46 4.88
C TYR A 110 13.96 8.71 6.02
N SER A 111 14.31 9.96 6.37
CA SER A 111 15.35 10.24 7.37
C SER A 111 14.85 10.63 8.78
N LYS A 112 13.54 10.83 9.00
CA LYS A 112 13.05 11.45 10.24
C LYS A 112 12.18 10.58 11.16
N GLN A 113 11.71 9.42 10.73
CA GLN A 113 10.99 8.44 11.58
C GLN A 113 10.79 7.12 10.84
N ALA A 114 10.62 6.02 11.59
CA ALA A 114 10.25 4.73 11.02
C ALA A 114 9.00 4.90 10.15
N VAL A 115 9.16 4.66 8.85
CA VAL A 115 8.10 4.91 7.88
C VAL A 115 6.88 4.03 8.17
N ALA A 116 5.71 4.65 8.20
CA ALA A 116 4.45 3.95 8.42
C ALA A 116 4.22 2.82 7.39
N ALA A 117 3.56 1.75 7.85
CA ALA A 117 3.17 0.63 7.01
C ALA A 117 2.40 1.13 5.76
N SER A 118 2.51 0.40 4.65
CA SER A 118 1.70 0.74 3.48
C SER A 118 0.23 0.60 3.83
N THR A 119 -0.54 1.67 3.62
CA THR A 119 -2.01 1.65 3.65
C THR A 119 -2.60 0.56 2.73
N ASN A 120 -1.83 0.08 1.75
CA ASN A 120 -2.23 -0.98 0.84
C ASN A 120 -2.08 -2.42 1.36
N THR A 121 -1.43 -2.65 2.51
CA THR A 121 -1.20 -4.02 3.01
C THR A 121 -2.32 -4.51 3.92
N ASN A 122 -3.04 -3.62 4.60
CA ASN A 122 -4.19 -4.00 5.41
C ASN A 122 -5.48 -3.81 4.60
N THR A 123 -5.93 -4.89 3.95
CA THR A 123 -7.16 -4.89 3.16
C THR A 123 -8.38 -4.44 3.97
N TYR A 124 -8.45 -4.78 5.27
CA TYR A 124 -9.52 -4.34 6.16
C TYR A 124 -9.47 -2.84 6.40
N GLU A 125 -8.28 -2.28 6.66
CA GLU A 125 -8.11 -0.84 6.84
C GLU A 125 -8.48 -0.04 5.58
N ARG A 126 -8.10 -0.54 4.40
CA ARG A 126 -8.51 0.06 3.13
C ARG A 126 -10.03 0.03 2.98
N SER A 127 -10.65 -1.10 3.28
CA SER A 127 -12.11 -1.25 3.22
C SER A 127 -12.78 -0.27 4.17
N ARG A 128 -12.30 -0.15 5.41
CA ARG A 128 -12.78 0.83 6.39
C ARG A 128 -12.69 2.26 5.84
N GLN A 129 -11.52 2.66 5.35
CA GLN A 129 -11.34 4.03 4.84
C GLN A 129 -12.21 4.33 3.63
N ALA A 130 -12.36 3.37 2.70
CA ALA A 130 -13.23 3.54 1.55
C ALA A 130 -14.69 3.73 1.98
N ILE A 131 -15.14 2.99 3.00
CA ILE A 131 -16.49 3.11 3.56
C ILE A 131 -16.65 4.43 4.29
N LYS A 132 -15.78 4.78 5.23
CA LYS A 132 -15.90 6.02 6.01
C LYS A 132 -15.78 7.31 5.18
N LYS A 133 -15.26 7.23 3.96
CA LYS A 133 -15.20 8.35 2.98
C LYS A 133 -16.36 8.38 1.99
N SER A 134 -17.27 7.42 2.03
CA SER A 134 -18.38 7.32 1.09
C SER A 134 -19.58 8.16 1.55
N SER A 135 -20.39 8.61 0.60
CA SER A 135 -21.67 9.28 0.89
C SER A 135 -22.61 8.39 1.71
N SER A 136 -22.59 7.07 1.48
CA SER A 136 -23.38 6.12 2.27
C SER A 136 -23.00 6.13 3.75
N TRP A 137 -21.75 6.44 4.10
CA TRP A 137 -21.35 6.59 5.49
C TRP A 137 -21.91 7.85 6.12
N GLU A 138 -21.87 8.98 5.42
CA GLU A 138 -22.49 10.23 5.87
C GLU A 138 -24.01 10.06 6.09
N VAL A 139 -24.67 9.36 5.17
CA VAL A 139 -26.10 9.00 5.31
C VAL A 139 -26.31 8.08 6.52
N PHE A 140 -25.46 7.09 6.73
CA PHE A 140 -25.55 6.21 7.90
C PHE A 140 -25.43 6.97 9.22
N ILE A 141 -24.48 7.90 9.33
CA ILE A 141 -24.28 8.70 10.55
C ILE A 141 -25.46 9.64 10.81
N SER A 142 -26.10 10.15 9.75
CA SER A 142 -27.24 11.06 9.89
C SER A 142 -28.56 10.32 10.11
N ASP A 143 -28.92 9.39 9.23
CA ASP A 143 -30.09 8.52 9.35
C ASP A 143 -29.89 7.22 8.55
N PRO A 144 -29.60 6.08 9.24
CA PRO A 144 -29.42 4.78 8.60
C PRO A 144 -30.61 4.30 7.74
N THR A 145 -31.81 4.82 7.96
CA THR A 145 -33.00 4.41 7.20
C THR A 145 -32.98 4.93 5.77
N LEU A 146 -32.25 6.02 5.51
CA LEU A 146 -32.12 6.68 4.21
C LEU A 146 -31.09 6.03 3.29
N LEU A 147 -30.35 5.01 3.76
CA LEU A 147 -29.38 4.30 2.94
C LEU A 147 -29.99 3.75 1.65
N ASP A 148 -29.41 4.08 0.50
CA ASP A 148 -29.85 3.57 -0.80
C ASP A 148 -29.16 2.24 -1.17
N ILE A 149 -29.92 1.31 -1.76
CA ILE A 149 -29.41 -0.02 -2.11
C ILE A 149 -28.39 0.07 -3.26
N SER A 150 -28.56 0.99 -4.20
CA SER A 150 -27.67 1.16 -5.35
C SER A 150 -26.32 1.71 -4.90
N ASP A 151 -26.34 2.69 -4.00
CA ASP A 151 -25.11 3.24 -3.40
C ASP A 151 -24.36 2.19 -2.59
N LEU A 152 -25.08 1.41 -1.78
CA LEU A 152 -24.50 0.30 -1.02
C LEU A 152 -23.92 -0.78 -1.94
N ALA A 153 -24.57 -1.06 -3.07
CA ALA A 153 -24.08 -2.04 -4.04
C ALA A 153 -22.76 -1.58 -4.67
N ALA A 154 -22.70 -0.30 -5.09
CA ALA A 154 -21.48 0.30 -5.62
C ALA A 154 -20.35 0.26 -4.58
N LEU A 155 -20.64 0.61 -3.33
CA LEU A 155 -19.67 0.59 -2.23
C LEU A 155 -19.12 -0.81 -1.95
N LEU A 156 -20.00 -1.82 -1.92
CA LEU A 156 -19.64 -3.22 -1.67
C LEU A 156 -19.16 -3.97 -2.92
N ARG A 157 -19.02 -3.29 -4.06
CA ARG A 157 -18.59 -3.84 -5.34
C ARG A 157 -19.46 -5.02 -5.80
N CYS A 158 -20.77 -4.83 -5.72
CA CYS A 158 -21.79 -5.69 -6.33
C CYS A 158 -22.82 -4.83 -7.08
N THR A 159 -23.88 -5.46 -7.59
CA THR A 159 -25.00 -4.76 -8.25
C THR A 159 -26.23 -4.78 -7.34
N ALA A 160 -27.12 -3.80 -7.49
CA ALA A 160 -28.37 -3.76 -6.73
C ALA A 160 -29.25 -5.01 -6.96
N THR A 161 -29.10 -5.64 -8.13
CA THR A 161 -29.79 -6.87 -8.54
C THR A 161 -29.00 -8.15 -8.26
N SER A 162 -27.86 -8.05 -7.56
CA SER A 162 -27.05 -9.23 -7.23
C SER A 162 -27.84 -10.22 -6.37
N PRO A 163 -27.61 -11.54 -6.53
CA PRO A 163 -28.23 -12.56 -5.69
C PRO A 163 -28.00 -12.31 -4.19
N GLN A 164 -28.93 -12.77 -3.36
CA GLN A 164 -28.86 -12.61 -1.90
C GLN A 164 -27.55 -13.19 -1.31
N GLU A 165 -27.06 -14.30 -1.85
CA GLU A 165 -25.79 -14.92 -1.44
C GLU A 165 -24.59 -13.98 -1.66
N THR A 166 -24.57 -13.25 -2.78
CA THR A 166 -23.52 -12.26 -3.07
C THR A 166 -23.56 -11.14 -2.03
N TRP A 167 -24.74 -10.62 -1.71
CA TRP A 167 -24.90 -9.61 -0.66
C TRP A 167 -24.44 -10.11 0.71
N GLN A 168 -24.86 -11.31 1.11
CA GLN A 168 -24.45 -11.92 2.37
C GLN A 168 -22.93 -12.09 2.45
N SER A 169 -22.30 -12.54 1.37
CA SER A 169 -20.85 -12.66 1.30
C SER A 169 -20.13 -11.32 1.50
N ARG A 170 -20.60 -10.24 0.84
CA ARG A 170 -20.02 -8.89 0.98
C ARG A 170 -20.23 -8.31 2.38
N ILE A 171 -21.41 -8.49 2.96
CA ILE A 171 -21.70 -8.08 4.34
C ILE A 171 -20.83 -8.85 5.32
N LEU A 172 -20.60 -10.15 5.10
CA LEU A 172 -19.73 -10.96 5.93
C LEU A 172 -18.27 -10.50 5.86
N GLU A 173 -17.77 -10.14 4.67
CA GLU A 173 -16.43 -9.53 4.51
C GLU A 173 -16.32 -8.22 5.32
N LEU A 174 -17.37 -7.40 5.30
CA LEU A 174 -17.44 -6.16 6.06
C LEU A 174 -17.46 -6.40 7.58
N LYS A 175 -18.28 -7.35 8.06
CA LYS A 175 -18.33 -7.75 9.48
C LYS A 175 -16.96 -8.26 9.97
N ARG A 176 -16.28 -9.09 9.18
CA ARG A 176 -14.91 -9.54 9.48
C ARG A 176 -13.92 -8.38 9.55
N ALA A 177 -14.05 -7.40 8.66
CA ALA A 177 -13.21 -6.20 8.70
C ALA A 177 -13.40 -5.42 10.01
N ALA A 178 -14.65 -5.24 10.45
CA ALA A 178 -14.97 -4.59 11.72
C ALA A 178 -14.40 -5.36 12.91
N GLU A 179 -14.53 -6.68 12.94
CA GLU A 179 -13.99 -7.54 14.01
C GLU A 179 -12.47 -7.47 14.11
N VAL A 180 -11.76 -7.63 12.98
CA VAL A 180 -10.29 -7.59 12.94
C VAL A 180 -9.75 -6.23 13.37
N LEU A 181 -10.47 -5.15 13.05
CA LEU A 181 -10.08 -3.78 13.39
C LEU A 181 -10.62 -3.31 14.76
N GLN A 182 -11.48 -4.11 15.41
CA GLN A 182 -12.21 -3.73 16.62
C GLN A 182 -12.94 -2.37 16.46
N ASP A 183 -13.60 -2.18 15.30
CA ASP A 183 -14.27 -0.93 14.94
C ASP A 183 -15.80 -1.07 15.06
N ASP A 184 -16.33 -0.64 16.21
CA ASP A 184 -17.76 -0.77 16.54
C ASP A 184 -18.66 0.02 15.59
N GLU A 185 -18.22 1.18 15.10
CA GLU A 185 -18.98 1.97 14.13
C GLU A 185 -19.12 1.21 12.80
N LEU A 186 -18.03 0.59 12.34
CA LEU A 186 -18.05 -0.22 11.12
C LEU A 186 -18.93 -1.47 11.29
N SER A 187 -18.94 -2.06 12.48
CA SER A 187 -19.85 -3.16 12.84
C SER A 187 -21.32 -2.73 12.79
N ASN A 188 -21.64 -1.56 13.33
CA ASN A 188 -22.98 -0.98 13.30
C ASN A 188 -23.43 -0.67 11.86
N PHE A 189 -22.53 -0.13 11.03
CA PHE A 189 -22.80 0.08 9.61
C PHE A 189 -23.10 -1.23 8.89
N ALA A 190 -22.32 -2.29 9.12
CA ALA A 190 -22.55 -3.60 8.52
C ALA A 190 -23.94 -4.17 8.87
N THR A 191 -24.36 -3.99 10.13
CA THR A 191 -25.69 -4.39 10.60
C THR A 191 -26.80 -3.56 9.94
N ALA A 192 -26.62 -2.25 9.79
CA ALA A 192 -27.60 -1.40 9.10
C ALA A 192 -27.78 -1.79 7.62
N VAL A 193 -26.68 -2.09 6.93
CA VAL A 193 -26.70 -2.58 5.55
C VAL A 193 -27.44 -3.90 5.46
N GLU A 194 -27.14 -4.86 6.33
CA GLU A 194 -27.82 -6.16 6.37
C GLU A 194 -29.34 -6.00 6.56
N MET A 195 -29.75 -5.16 7.49
CA MET A 195 -31.17 -4.87 7.73
C MET A 195 -31.84 -4.22 6.52
N LYS A 196 -31.15 -3.32 5.80
CA LYS A 196 -31.67 -2.70 4.58
C LYS A 196 -31.89 -3.74 3.48
N ILE A 197 -30.94 -4.63 3.25
CA ILE A 197 -31.03 -5.67 2.21
C ILE A 197 -32.11 -6.70 2.52
N ILE A 198 -32.22 -7.16 3.78
CA ILE A 198 -33.28 -8.09 4.20
C ILE A 198 -34.67 -7.47 4.03
N ARG A 199 -34.83 -6.17 4.34
CA ARG A 199 -36.11 -5.46 4.18
C ARG A 199 -36.42 -5.14 2.71
N GLY A 200 -35.41 -4.88 1.89
CA GLY A 200 -35.55 -4.58 0.45
C GLY A 200 -35.90 -5.80 -0.41
N GLY A 201 -35.51 -7.01 -0.01
CA GLY A 201 -35.77 -8.26 -0.74
C GLY A 201 -37.16 -8.86 -0.58
N ARG A 202 -38.10 -8.19 0.11
CA ARG A 202 -39.50 -8.63 0.29
C ARG A 202 -40.49 -7.96 -0.68
N LYS A 203 -40.06 -7.62 -1.90
CA LYS A 203 -40.96 -7.15 -2.95
C LYS A 203 -41.01 -8.13 -4.10
#